data_AF-A0A3M2JCK1-F1
#
_entry.id   AF-A0A3M2JCK1-F1
#
_cell.length_a   1.000
_cell.length_b   1.000
_cell.length_c   1.000
_cell.angle_alpha   90.00
_cell.angle_beta   90.00
_cell.angle_gamma   90.00
#
_symmetry.space_group_name_H-M   'P 1'
#
loop_
_entity.id
_entity.type
_entity.pdbx_description
1 polymer ?
#
loop_
_entity_poly.entity_id
_entity_poly.type
_entity_poly.pdbx_seq_one_letter_code
_entity_poly.pdbx_strand_id
1 'polypeptide(L)'
;MGRTATRPAGEVPAGYGSSQGRASAPAPDVVAGLAASWALHDVGERSDGGDRRLLTITWAGDVAELLVDGHVVADRFWDGTPWVLDLDAVPGAEAGRVAVRVLPLHPDAAVWLPAGAQDRRRCEPGPLCALDAVTLERSTRWRVDA
;
A
#
# COMPACT_ATOMS: atom_id res chain seq x y z
N MET A 1 4.96 1.71 13.98
CA MET A 1 4.02 0.60 14.18
C MET A 1 4.70 -0.72 13.83
N GLY A 2 4.41 -1.79 14.56
CA GLY A 2 4.89 -3.14 14.30
C GLY A 2 4.34 -3.71 12.99
N ARG A 3 5.23 -4.30 12.19
CA ARG A 3 4.91 -5.00 10.95
C ARG A 3 5.78 -6.25 10.81
N THR A 4 5.25 -7.29 10.19
CA THR A 4 6.00 -8.52 9.90
C THR A 4 5.82 -8.90 8.43
N ALA A 5 6.92 -9.17 7.73
CA ALA A 5 6.86 -9.71 6.38
C ALA A 5 6.29 -11.13 6.42
N THR A 6 5.26 -11.38 5.62
CA THR A 6 4.57 -12.69 5.54
C THR A 6 4.85 -13.40 4.23
N ARG A 7 5.20 -12.66 3.17
CA ARG A 7 5.57 -13.22 1.87
C ARG A 7 6.57 -12.31 1.14
N PRO A 8 7.66 -12.84 0.56
CA PRO A 8 8.52 -12.05 -0.31
C PRO A 8 7.85 -11.76 -1.66
N ALA A 9 8.35 -10.76 -2.37
CA ALA A 9 7.95 -10.48 -3.74
C ALA A 9 8.38 -11.61 -4.68
N GLY A 10 7.59 -11.83 -5.73
CA GLY A 10 7.96 -12.64 -6.89
C GLY A 10 8.63 -11.80 -7.98
N GLU A 11 9.06 -12.48 -9.05
CA GLU A 11 9.55 -11.82 -10.26
C GLU A 11 8.37 -11.21 -11.04
N VAL A 12 8.51 -9.95 -11.46
CA VAL A 12 7.47 -9.22 -12.20
C VAL A 12 7.91 -8.98 -13.64
N PRO A 13 6.97 -9.04 -14.62
CA PRO A 13 7.30 -8.67 -16.00
C PRO A 13 7.51 -7.16 -16.13
N ALA A 14 8.15 -6.75 -17.22
CA ALA A 14 8.28 -5.33 -17.58
C ALA A 14 6.94 -4.64 -17.92
N GLY A 15 5.85 -5.38 -18.10
CA GLY A 15 4.53 -4.80 -18.31
C GLY A 15 3.44 -5.85 -18.39
N TYR A 16 2.20 -5.39 -18.26
CA TYR A 16 0.99 -6.23 -18.19
C TYR A 16 0.11 -6.10 -19.44
N GLY A 17 0.72 -5.69 -20.55
CA GLY A 17 0.04 -5.37 -21.81
C GLY A 17 -0.11 -3.87 -22.04
N SER A 18 -0.84 -3.51 -23.09
CA SER A 18 -1.13 -2.11 -23.41
C SER A 18 -2.52 -1.95 -24.00
N SER A 19 -3.12 -0.77 -23.79
CA SER A 19 -4.39 -0.36 -24.36
C SER A 19 -4.29 1.10 -24.81
N GLN A 20 -4.68 1.39 -26.05
CA GLN A 20 -4.64 2.74 -26.63
C GLN A 20 -3.26 3.44 -26.46
N GLY A 21 -2.17 2.68 -26.58
CA GLY A 21 -0.80 3.20 -26.45
C GLY A 21 -0.36 3.50 -25.01
N ARG A 22 -1.12 3.05 -24.00
CA ARG A 22 -0.77 3.17 -22.58
C ARG A 22 -0.53 1.79 -21.96
N ALA A 23 0.37 1.71 -20.99
CA ALA A 23 0.56 0.50 -20.19
C ALA A 23 -0.75 0.10 -19.50
N SER A 24 -1.07 -1.18 -19.53
CA SER A 24 -2.20 -1.74 -18.80
C SER A 24 -1.84 -1.96 -17.33
N ALA A 25 -2.82 -1.79 -16.45
CA ALA A 25 -2.71 -2.19 -15.06
C ALA A 25 -2.53 -3.72 -14.93
N PRO A 26 -1.80 -4.20 -13.89
CA PRO A 26 -1.76 -5.61 -13.56
C PRO A 26 -3.15 -6.14 -13.21
N ALA A 27 -3.42 -7.40 -13.57
CA ALA A 27 -4.65 -8.07 -13.15
C ALA A 27 -4.61 -8.43 -11.64
N PRO A 28 -5.74 -8.50 -10.94
CA PRO A 28 -5.76 -8.73 -9.49
C PRO A 28 -5.06 -10.01 -9.02
N ASP A 29 -5.12 -11.07 -9.81
CA ASP A 29 -4.44 -12.35 -9.56
C ASP A 29 -2.91 -12.23 -9.68
N VAL A 30 -2.43 -11.41 -10.63
CA VAL A 30 -1.01 -11.07 -10.76
C VAL A 30 -0.52 -10.33 -9.52
N VAL A 31 -1.29 -9.33 -9.03
CA VAL A 31 -0.95 -8.62 -7.79
C VAL A 31 -0.91 -9.59 -6.61
N ALA A 32 -1.94 -10.43 -6.48
CA ALA A 32 -2.06 -11.40 -5.42
C ALA A 32 -0.94 -12.46 -5.41
N GLY A 33 -0.46 -12.87 -6.58
CA GLY A 33 0.60 -13.86 -6.74
C GLY A 33 2.01 -13.29 -6.53
N LEU A 34 2.28 -12.06 -6.98
CA LEU A 34 3.65 -11.54 -7.09
C LEU A 34 4.03 -10.48 -6.05
N ALA A 35 3.08 -9.87 -5.35
CA ALA A 35 3.38 -8.81 -4.38
C ALA A 35 4.12 -9.31 -3.13
N ALA A 36 5.07 -8.54 -2.58
CA ALA A 36 5.51 -8.77 -1.21
C ALA A 36 4.39 -8.41 -0.23
N SER A 37 4.25 -9.12 0.88
CA SER A 37 3.15 -8.93 1.85
C SER A 37 3.65 -8.75 3.27
N TRP A 38 2.96 -7.88 4.03
CA TRP A 38 3.23 -7.61 5.44
C TRP A 38 1.93 -7.57 6.25
N ALA A 39 1.93 -8.21 7.41
CA ALA A 39 0.88 -8.05 8.42
C ALA A 39 1.15 -6.82 9.30
N LEU A 40 0.09 -6.09 9.65
CA LEU A 40 0.12 -4.88 10.49
C LEU A 40 -0.49 -5.17 11.86
N HIS A 41 0.29 -5.01 12.93
CA HIS A 41 -0.09 -5.50 14.26
C HIS A 41 -0.78 -4.44 15.12
N ASP A 42 -0.24 -3.21 15.18
CA ASP A 42 -0.69 -2.20 16.15
C ASP A 42 -1.72 -1.20 15.58
N VAL A 43 -2.58 -1.63 14.66
CA VAL A 43 -3.66 -0.78 14.13
C VAL A 43 -4.79 -0.54 15.16
N GLY A 44 -4.85 -1.36 16.22
CA GLY A 44 -5.83 -1.30 17.31
C GLY A 44 -7.28 -1.50 16.83
N GLU A 45 -8.24 -1.19 17.69
CA GLU A 45 -9.67 -1.30 17.41
C GLU A 45 -10.28 0.04 17.01
N ARG A 46 -11.47 -0.02 16.39
CA ARG A 46 -12.31 1.16 16.14
C ARG A 46 -12.82 1.71 17.48
N SER A 47 -12.78 3.03 17.64
CA SER A 47 -13.36 3.70 18.81
C SER A 47 -14.72 4.29 18.47
N ASP A 48 -15.72 4.05 19.31
CA ASP A 48 -17.07 4.60 19.16
C ASP A 48 -17.15 6.10 19.55
N GLY A 49 -16.10 6.63 20.18
CA GLY A 49 -16.05 8.00 20.73
C GLY A 49 -15.85 9.13 19.72
N GLY A 50 -15.70 8.82 18.44
CA GLY A 50 -15.31 9.80 17.41
C GLY A 50 -13.80 10.03 17.33
N ASP A 51 -13.01 9.05 17.78
CA ASP A 51 -11.58 9.01 17.46
C ASP A 51 -11.38 8.56 16.00
N ARG A 52 -10.28 9.00 15.41
CA ARG A 52 -9.92 8.70 14.02
C ARG A 52 -8.54 8.08 13.96
N ARG A 53 -8.42 6.95 13.26
CA ARG A 53 -7.20 6.21 12.98
C ARG A 53 -6.74 6.48 11.55
N LEU A 54 -5.70 7.29 11.41
CA LEU A 54 -5.11 7.62 10.12
C LEU A 54 -3.83 6.80 9.91
N LEU A 55 -3.89 5.83 9.00
CA LEU A 55 -2.75 5.01 8.60
C LEU A 55 -2.00 5.73 7.49
N THR A 56 -0.71 6.00 7.69
CA THR A 56 0.17 6.50 6.64
C THR A 56 1.22 5.46 6.31
N ILE A 57 1.32 5.12 5.03
CA ILE A 57 2.24 4.14 4.49
C ILE A 57 3.22 4.86 3.56
N THR A 58 4.51 4.81 3.86
CA THR A 58 5.58 5.18 2.93
C THR A 58 6.08 3.91 2.26
N TRP A 59 5.98 3.86 0.95
CA TRP A 59 6.18 2.65 0.15
C TRP A 59 6.72 2.98 -1.23
N ALA A 60 7.16 1.95 -1.94
CA ALA A 60 7.45 2.01 -3.36
C ALA A 60 7.23 0.66 -4.05
N GLY A 61 6.68 0.72 -5.26
CA GLY A 61 6.26 -0.45 -6.04
C GLY A 61 5.48 0.03 -7.25
N ASP A 62 4.76 -0.87 -7.90
CA ASP A 62 3.81 -0.50 -8.95
C ASP A 62 2.44 -0.23 -8.32
N VAL A 63 1.94 -1.21 -7.56
CA VAL A 63 0.65 -1.17 -6.88
C VAL A 63 0.81 -1.59 -5.41
N ALA A 64 0.20 -0.84 -4.50
CA ALA A 64 -0.05 -1.29 -3.13
C ALA A 64 -1.53 -1.63 -2.96
N GLU A 65 -1.81 -2.67 -2.20
CA GLU A 65 -3.16 -3.03 -1.76
C GLU A 65 -3.20 -3.15 -0.24
N LEU A 66 -4.28 -2.63 0.35
CA LEU A 66 -4.66 -2.84 1.73
C LEU A 66 -5.67 -3.98 1.78
N LEU A 67 -5.42 -4.93 2.68
CA LEU A 67 -6.30 -6.07 2.88
C LEU A 67 -6.84 -6.08 4.30
N VAL A 68 -8.10 -6.49 4.44
CA VAL A 68 -8.74 -6.84 5.72
C VAL A 68 -9.23 -8.27 5.62
N ASP A 69 -8.77 -9.13 6.53
CA ASP A 69 -9.08 -10.56 6.53
C ASP A 69 -8.88 -11.20 5.13
N GLY A 70 -7.79 -10.81 4.44
CA GLY A 70 -7.42 -11.30 3.11
C GLY A 70 -8.19 -10.69 1.93
N HIS A 71 -9.15 -9.79 2.17
CA HIS A 71 -9.92 -9.11 1.12
C HIS A 71 -9.33 -7.74 0.82
N VAL A 72 -9.12 -7.43 -0.46
CA VAL A 72 -8.67 -6.09 -0.88
C VAL A 72 -9.78 -5.09 -0.60
N VAL A 73 -9.46 -4.07 0.21
CA VAL A 73 -10.40 -3.00 0.58
C VAL A 73 -10.02 -1.66 -0.02
N ALA A 74 -8.75 -1.50 -0.43
CA ALA A 74 -8.26 -0.34 -1.15
C ALA A 74 -6.98 -0.69 -1.90
N ASP A 75 -6.70 0.03 -2.98
CA ASP A 75 -5.47 -0.06 -3.75
C ASP A 75 -4.94 1.32 -4.12
N ARG A 76 -3.67 1.38 -4.53
CA ARG A 76 -3.05 2.60 -5.04
C ARG A 76 -1.90 2.30 -5.98
N PHE A 77 -1.81 3.02 -7.10
CA PHE A 77 -0.60 3.08 -7.94
C PHE A 77 0.44 4.03 -7.36
N TRP A 78 1.71 3.66 -7.47
CA TRP A 78 2.79 4.43 -6.88
C TRP A 78 3.12 5.68 -7.70
N ASP A 79 3.22 6.81 -7.01
CA ASP A 79 3.59 8.12 -7.56
C ASP A 79 4.76 8.77 -6.78
N GLY A 80 5.36 8.04 -5.84
CA GLY A 80 6.40 8.55 -4.95
C GLY A 80 5.90 9.18 -3.65
N THR A 81 4.58 9.30 -3.45
CA THR A 81 4.00 9.90 -2.25
C THR A 81 3.49 8.85 -1.25
N PRO A 82 3.44 9.18 0.06
CA PRO A 82 2.84 8.29 1.06
C PRO A 82 1.36 8.04 0.79
N TRP A 83 0.87 6.84 1.11
CA TRP A 83 -0.54 6.48 1.09
C TRP A 83 -1.18 6.68 2.45
N VAL A 84 -2.17 7.55 2.50
CA VAL A 84 -2.90 7.91 3.72
C VAL A 84 -4.31 7.32 3.64
N LEU A 85 -4.69 6.57 4.67
CA LEU A 85 -5.94 5.82 4.76
C LEU A 85 -6.63 6.11 6.10
N ASP A 86 -7.93 6.36 6.05
CA ASP A 86 -8.78 6.41 7.24
C ASP A 86 -9.27 5.00 7.56
N LEU A 87 -8.71 4.37 8.59
CA LEU A 87 -9.07 3.00 8.94
C LEU A 87 -10.49 2.89 9.51
N ASP A 88 -11.06 3.97 10.02
CA ASP A 88 -12.43 3.93 10.57
C ASP A 88 -13.50 4.02 9.47
N ALA A 89 -13.11 4.41 8.25
CA ALA A 89 -13.91 4.27 7.04
C ALA A 89 -13.85 2.86 6.44
N VAL A 90 -12.98 1.97 6.94
CA VAL A 90 -12.80 0.61 6.46
C VAL A 90 -13.37 -0.39 7.47
N PRO A 91 -14.49 -1.07 7.16
CA PRO A 91 -15.06 -2.07 8.06
C PRO A 91 -14.07 -3.20 8.38
N GLY A 92 -13.97 -3.59 9.65
CA GLY A 92 -13.12 -4.69 10.10
C GLY A 92 -11.61 -4.41 10.11
N ALA A 93 -11.17 -3.20 9.82
CA ALA A 93 -9.75 -2.82 9.89
C ALA A 93 -9.27 -2.73 11.35
N GLU A 94 -9.00 -3.89 11.96
CA GLU A 94 -8.59 -4.06 13.36
C GLU A 94 -7.26 -4.81 13.46
N ALA A 95 -6.69 -4.81 14.67
CA ALA A 95 -5.41 -5.46 14.96
C ALA A 95 -5.41 -6.93 14.50
N GLY A 96 -4.35 -7.33 13.78
CA GLY A 96 -4.19 -8.69 13.26
C GLY A 96 -5.02 -9.03 12.01
N ARG A 97 -5.95 -8.17 11.58
CA ARG A 97 -6.76 -8.37 10.37
C ARG A 97 -6.23 -7.61 9.15
N VAL A 98 -5.40 -6.59 9.40
CA VAL A 98 -4.90 -5.69 8.35
C VAL A 98 -3.57 -6.17 7.80
N ALA A 99 -3.49 -6.25 6.47
CA ALA A 99 -2.25 -6.49 5.76
C ALA A 99 -2.06 -5.45 4.65
N VAL A 100 -0.81 -5.22 4.27
CA VAL A 100 -0.44 -4.47 3.07
C VAL A 100 0.36 -5.39 2.18
N ARG A 101 0.09 -5.36 0.88
CA ARG A 101 0.99 -5.96 -0.10
C ARG A 101 1.39 -4.95 -1.16
N VAL A 102 2.60 -5.09 -1.67
CA VAL A 102 3.19 -4.20 -2.68
C VAL A 102 3.71 -5.04 -3.83
N LEU A 103 3.16 -4.82 -5.03
CA LEU A 103 3.68 -5.38 -6.26
C LEU A 103 4.95 -4.62 -6.66
N PRO A 104 6.07 -5.31 -6.96
CA PRO A 104 7.27 -4.64 -7.43
C PRO A 104 7.05 -3.89 -8.73
N LEU A 105 7.72 -2.74 -8.90
CA LEU A 105 7.79 -2.02 -10.16
C LEU A 105 9.05 -2.41 -10.92
N HIS A 106 8.87 -3.05 -12.08
CA HIS A 106 9.99 -3.45 -12.92
C HIS A 106 10.83 -2.24 -13.40
N PRO A 107 12.18 -2.33 -13.47
CA PRO A 107 13.05 -1.24 -13.92
C PRO A 107 12.76 -0.77 -15.35
N ASP A 108 12.18 -1.63 -16.20
CA ASP A 108 11.80 -1.33 -17.59
C ASP A 108 10.29 -1.07 -17.80
N ALA A 109 9.49 -0.98 -16.74
CA ALA A 109 8.07 -0.63 -16.84
C ALA A 109 7.83 0.70 -17.59
N ALA A 110 6.99 0.65 -18.64
CA ALA A 110 6.64 1.79 -19.49
C ALA A 110 5.56 2.71 -18.88
N VAL A 111 5.73 3.05 -17.60
CA VAL A 111 4.86 3.96 -16.85
C VAL A 111 5.56 5.30 -16.62
N TRP A 112 4.80 6.39 -16.64
CA TRP A 112 5.31 7.69 -16.28
C TRP A 112 5.27 7.87 -14.76
N LEU A 113 6.34 8.45 -14.21
CA LEU A 113 6.46 8.77 -12.79
C LEU A 113 6.89 10.24 -12.61
N PRO A 114 6.49 10.89 -11.51
CA PRO A 114 7.09 12.15 -11.08
C PRO A 114 8.62 12.00 -10.92
N ALA A 115 9.37 13.08 -11.14
CA ALA A 115 10.84 13.04 -11.20
C ALA A 115 11.49 12.33 -10.00
N GLY A 116 11.11 12.68 -8.77
CA GLY A 116 11.67 12.05 -7.57
C GLY A 116 11.35 10.55 -7.44
N ALA A 117 10.17 10.12 -7.90
CA ALA A 117 9.81 8.71 -7.93
C ALA A 117 10.60 7.96 -9.01
N GLN A 118 10.80 8.58 -10.18
CA GLN A 118 11.62 8.04 -11.25
C GLN A 118 13.08 7.89 -10.83
N ASP A 119 13.64 8.88 -10.11
CA ASP A 119 15.01 8.81 -9.60
C ASP A 119 15.17 7.67 -8.61
N ARG A 120 14.22 7.51 -7.67
CA ARG A 120 14.21 6.38 -6.74
C ARG A 120 14.17 5.04 -7.47
N ARG A 121 13.34 4.89 -8.50
CA ARG A 121 13.30 3.67 -9.32
C ARG A 121 14.62 3.40 -10.02
N ARG A 122 15.30 4.42 -10.53
CA ARG A 122 16.61 4.28 -11.21
C ARG A 122 17.74 3.89 -10.25
N CYS A 123 17.64 4.26 -8.98
CA CYS A 123 18.62 3.89 -7.96
C CYS A 123 18.48 2.44 -7.48
N GLU A 124 17.37 1.79 -7.76
CA GLU A 124 17.17 0.37 -7.44
C GLU A 124 17.74 -0.51 -8.57
N PRO A 125 18.67 -1.44 -8.27
CA PRO A 125 19.28 -2.30 -9.30
C PRO A 125 18.32 -3.36 -9.88
N GLY A 126 17.13 -3.53 -9.31
CA GLY A 126 16.12 -4.48 -9.75
C GLY A 126 14.70 -3.95 -9.59
N PRO A 127 13.68 -4.83 -9.62
CA PRO A 127 12.30 -4.43 -9.39
C PRO A 127 12.14 -3.73 -8.04
N LEU A 128 11.66 -2.49 -8.07
CA LEU A 128 11.48 -1.66 -6.87
C LEU A 128 10.31 -2.18 -6.05
N CYS A 129 10.57 -2.62 -4.82
CA CYS A 129 9.56 -3.10 -3.89
C CYS A 129 9.95 -2.76 -2.45
N ALA A 130 9.23 -1.84 -1.82
CA ALA A 130 9.57 -1.36 -0.49
C ALA A 130 8.33 -0.99 0.33
N LEU A 131 8.41 -1.30 1.63
CA LEU A 131 7.52 -0.80 2.68
C LEU A 131 8.41 -0.09 3.72
N ASP A 132 8.72 1.17 3.46
CA ASP A 132 9.72 1.94 4.20
C ASP A 132 9.24 2.24 5.62
N ALA A 133 8.04 2.81 5.73
CA ALA A 133 7.45 3.21 6.99
C ALA A 133 5.94 2.96 7.01
N VAL A 134 5.45 2.61 8.18
CA VAL A 134 4.02 2.55 8.47
C VAL A 134 3.79 3.23 9.81
N THR A 135 3.02 4.32 9.78
CA THR A 135 2.67 5.10 10.96
C THR A 135 1.16 5.15 11.11
N LEU A 136 0.72 5.21 12.36
CA LEU A 136 -0.69 5.32 12.72
C LEU A 136 -0.83 6.54 13.62
N GLU A 137 -1.59 7.51 13.16
CA GLU A 137 -2.01 8.65 13.97
C GLU A 137 -3.41 8.37 14.54
N ARG A 138 -3.59 8.72 15.81
CA ARG A 138 -4.90 8.70 16.47
C ARG A 138 -5.23 10.13 16.87
N SER A 139 -6.38 10.60 16.43
CA SER A 139 -6.93 11.90 16.83
C SER A 139 -8.28 11.70 17.48
N THR A 140 -8.63 12.54 18.44
CA THR A 140 -9.96 12.55 19.05
C THR A 140 -10.70 13.80 18.62
N ARG A 141 -11.99 13.68 18.32
CA ARG A 141 -12.80 14.86 18.01
C ARG A 141 -13.09 15.61 19.30
N TRP A 142 -12.52 16.81 19.43
CA TRP A 142 -12.88 17.73 20.50
C TRP A 142 -14.38 18.04 20.46
N ARG A 143 -15.06 17.86 21.59
CA ARG A 143 -16.44 18.29 21.82
C ARG A 143 -16.42 19.34 22.92
N VAL A 144 -17.05 20.47 22.68
CA VAL A 144 -17.34 21.46 23.74
C VAL A 144 -18.67 21.02 24.35
N ASP A 145 -18.67 20.66 25.62
CA ASP A 145 -19.90 20.42 26.36
C ASP A 145 -20.67 21.76 26.44
N ALA A 146 -21.94 21.73 26.02
CA ALA A 146 -22.85 22.89 26.03
C ALA A 146 -23.72 22.88 27.29
#